data_AF-A0A0B5AXG7-F1
#
_entry.id   AF-A0A0B5AXG7-F1
#
_cell.length_a   1.000
_cell.length_b   1.000
_cell.length_c   1.000
_cell.angle_alpha   90.00
_cell.angle_beta   90.00
_cell.angle_gamma   90.00
#
_symmetry.space_group_name_H-M   'P 1'
#
loop_
_entity.id
_entity.type
_entity.pdbx_description
1 polymer ?
#
loop_
_entity_poly.entity_id
_entity_poly.type
_entity_poly.pdbx_seq_one_letter_code
_entity_poly.pdbx_strand_id
1 'polypeptide(L)'
;MTVFWLTLLTVFILGFFARYAAVPAGHSFYPVPMIPNRFLIAMAGLILALVSGLRSNIGDTFNYKDIYERNDFTWEYIFSEKDYAFGILQRYLKMISEDPQILLFTTGVITNILIVLVLFKYSRMIEVSLFVYITGGFYLVSMNGIRQTLAAAIMFTATKFLIERKFIPYALIVVFASFFHQSALVMLPIYFIVGARAWSKATVGLILIAIVIVLGFEQFTSVLFSAIDDTQYADYKDFNEGGANVLRVAVALPPLIIAYLARGKLRNVMYGSDVIINMTLLGLVFLIVSTQSWIFARFSLYFNLYQLILLSWAITLFRPKDQKLIYFAVLCCYLLYYYYENVVSLDILYKSNYIPF
;
A
#
# COMPACT_ATOMS: atom_id res chain seq x y z
N MET A 1 -3.10 21.88 0.07
CA MET A 1 -3.99 20.92 -0.64
C MET A 1 -4.01 21.05 -2.16
N THR A 2 -3.80 22.22 -2.76
CA THR A 2 -3.88 22.43 -4.23
C THR A 2 -3.10 21.41 -5.05
N VAL A 3 -1.83 21.14 -4.71
CA VAL A 3 -0.98 20.15 -5.41
C VAL A 3 -1.62 18.75 -5.42
N PHE A 4 -2.20 18.32 -4.30
CA PHE A 4 -2.85 17.01 -4.23
C PHE A 4 -4.14 16.94 -5.05
N TRP A 5 -4.94 18.01 -5.08
CA TRP A 5 -6.13 18.07 -5.93
C TRP A 5 -5.77 18.02 -7.42
N LEU A 6 -4.73 18.75 -7.83
CA LEU A 6 -4.20 18.69 -9.20
C LEU A 6 -3.67 17.30 -9.53
N THR A 7 -2.92 16.69 -8.61
CA THR A 7 -2.42 15.32 -8.75
C THR A 7 -3.57 14.34 -8.96
N LEU A 8 -4.60 14.40 -8.12
CA LEU A 8 -5.78 13.56 -8.20
C LEU A 8 -6.48 13.71 -9.56
N LEU A 9 -6.76 14.95 -9.97
CA LEU A 9 -7.45 15.24 -11.21
C LEU A 9 -6.66 14.74 -12.43
N THR A 10 -5.38 15.08 -12.53
CA THR A 10 -4.55 14.71 -13.67
C THR A 10 -4.32 13.20 -13.75
N VAL A 11 -4.02 12.55 -12.62
CA VAL A 11 -3.83 11.09 -12.57
C VAL A 11 -5.12 10.36 -12.95
N PHE A 12 -6.28 10.83 -12.48
CA PHE A 12 -7.57 10.26 -12.85
C PHE A 12 -7.86 10.40 -14.34
N ILE A 13 -7.65 11.60 -14.91
CA ILE A 13 -7.85 11.86 -16.34
C ILE A 13 -6.95 10.96 -17.18
N LEU A 14 -5.65 10.89 -16.86
CA LEU A 14 -4.69 10.03 -17.57
C LEU A 14 -5.09 8.56 -17.47
N GLY A 15 -5.45 8.08 -16.29
CA GLY A 15 -5.93 6.71 -16.09
C GLY A 15 -7.20 6.42 -16.89
N PHE A 16 -8.15 7.36 -16.90
CA PHE A 16 -9.42 7.20 -17.60
C PHE A 16 -9.20 7.07 -19.11
N PHE A 17 -8.41 7.95 -19.70
CA PHE A 17 -8.05 7.87 -21.12
C PHE A 17 -7.15 6.67 -21.43
N ALA A 18 -6.30 6.25 -20.48
CA ALA A 18 -5.52 5.02 -20.64
C ALA A 18 -6.40 3.78 -20.76
N ARG A 19 -7.46 3.69 -19.95
CA ARG A 19 -8.46 2.63 -20.07
C ARG A 19 -9.30 2.78 -21.33
N TYR A 20 -9.67 4.00 -21.72
CA TYR A 20 -10.44 4.24 -22.95
C TYR A 20 -9.67 3.78 -24.20
N ALA A 21 -8.37 4.05 -24.24
CA ALA A 21 -7.46 3.61 -25.29
C ALA A 21 -6.88 2.19 -25.04
N ALA A 22 -7.53 1.36 -24.21
CA ALA A 22 -7.04 0.02 -23.89
C ALA A 22 -7.20 -0.93 -25.08
N VAL A 23 -6.23 -1.83 -25.25
CA VAL A 23 -6.23 -2.86 -26.29
C VAL A 23 -6.51 -4.24 -25.68
N PRO A 24 -7.16 -5.16 -26.42
CA PRO A 24 -7.34 -6.53 -25.94
C PRO A 24 -6.00 -7.19 -25.61
N ALA A 25 -5.93 -7.92 -24.49
CA ALA A 25 -4.72 -8.64 -24.11
C ALA A 25 -4.39 -9.79 -25.07
N GLY A 26 -5.34 -10.29 -25.87
CA GLY A 26 -5.12 -11.43 -26.77
C GLY A 26 -4.72 -12.70 -26.01
N HIS A 27 -3.83 -13.52 -26.59
CA HIS A 27 -3.24 -14.71 -25.95
C HIS A 27 -2.09 -14.38 -24.97
N SER A 28 -1.94 -13.11 -24.58
CA SER A 28 -0.85 -12.71 -23.67
C SER A 28 -1.07 -13.25 -22.26
N PHE A 29 0.03 -13.53 -21.55
CA PHE A 29 0.06 -13.93 -20.13
C PHE A 29 -0.41 -12.83 -19.13
N TYR A 30 -1.23 -11.87 -19.56
CA TYR A 30 -1.76 -10.83 -18.68
C TYR A 30 -2.98 -11.35 -17.89
N PRO A 31 -3.09 -11.04 -16.59
CA PRO A 31 -4.20 -11.49 -15.76
C PRO A 31 -5.49 -10.68 -15.99
N VAL A 32 -5.43 -9.64 -16.81
CA VAL A 32 -6.53 -8.75 -17.18
C VAL A 32 -6.88 -8.90 -18.67
N PRO A 33 -8.17 -8.81 -19.06
CA PRO A 33 -8.59 -9.01 -20.45
C PRO A 33 -8.23 -7.84 -21.37
N MET A 34 -8.04 -6.64 -20.84
CA MET A 34 -7.72 -5.41 -21.56
C MET A 34 -6.49 -4.76 -20.95
N ILE A 35 -5.55 -4.32 -21.78
CA ILE A 35 -4.30 -3.67 -21.37
C ILE A 35 -4.47 -2.15 -21.59
N PRO A 36 -4.45 -1.32 -20.54
CA PRO A 36 -4.49 0.13 -20.67
C PRO A 36 -3.30 0.69 -21.47
N ASN A 37 -3.44 1.90 -22.01
CA ASN A 37 -2.35 2.57 -22.71
C ASN A 37 -1.15 2.79 -21.78
N ARG A 38 -0.01 2.19 -22.12
CA ARG A 38 1.22 2.19 -21.30
C ARG A 38 1.80 3.58 -21.10
N PHE A 39 1.77 4.42 -22.13
CA PHE A 39 2.34 5.77 -22.07
C PHE A 39 1.56 6.66 -21.10
N LEU A 40 0.23 6.65 -21.17
CA LEU A 40 -0.61 7.43 -20.26
C LEU A 40 -0.48 6.96 -18.80
N ILE A 41 -0.35 5.65 -18.56
CA ILE A 41 -0.09 5.13 -17.21
C ILE A 41 1.32 5.48 -16.73
N ALA A 42 2.33 5.48 -17.60
CA ALA A 42 3.67 5.93 -17.25
C ALA A 42 3.68 7.42 -16.87
N MET A 43 2.93 8.27 -17.58
CA MET A 43 2.76 9.68 -17.20
C MET A 43 2.06 9.83 -15.84
N ALA A 44 1.01 9.05 -15.58
CA ALA A 44 0.32 9.08 -14.29
C ALA A 44 1.25 8.66 -13.14
N GLY A 45 2.03 7.60 -13.35
CA GLY A 45 3.04 7.15 -12.38
C GLY A 45 4.15 8.18 -12.16
N LEU A 46 4.60 8.87 -13.21
CA LEU A 46 5.58 9.94 -13.11
C LEU A 46 5.05 11.11 -12.27
N ILE A 47 3.81 11.53 -12.47
CA ILE A 47 3.20 12.61 -11.66
C ILE A 47 3.16 12.22 -10.17
N LEU A 48 2.70 11.01 -9.86
CA LEU A 48 2.69 10.48 -8.49
C LEU A 48 4.09 10.46 -7.89
N ALA A 49 5.08 9.99 -8.65
CA ALA A 49 6.48 9.93 -8.25
C ALA A 49 7.09 11.31 -8.01
N LEU A 50 6.84 12.29 -8.89
CA LEU A 50 7.38 13.65 -8.78
C LEU A 50 6.78 14.38 -7.58
N VAL A 51 5.45 14.35 -7.41
CA VAL A 51 4.80 15.04 -6.29
C VAL A 51 5.20 14.40 -4.96
N SER A 52 5.30 13.07 -4.90
CA SER A 52 5.82 12.39 -3.71
C SER A 52 7.29 12.76 -3.48
N GLY A 53 8.13 12.65 -4.50
CA GLY A 53 9.58 12.80 -4.40
C GLY A 53 10.08 14.22 -4.17
N LEU A 54 9.31 15.25 -4.56
CA LEU A 54 9.69 16.67 -4.44
C LEU A 54 9.10 17.36 -3.21
N ARG A 55 8.40 16.62 -2.35
CA ARG A 55 7.83 17.16 -1.09
C ARG A 55 8.92 17.56 -0.09
N SER A 56 8.56 18.39 0.89
CA SER A 56 9.47 18.78 1.98
C SER A 56 8.92 18.63 3.41
N ASN A 57 7.65 18.24 3.60
CA ASN A 57 7.00 18.40 4.92
C ASN A 57 5.99 17.33 5.35
N ILE A 58 5.88 16.21 4.65
CA ILE A 58 4.86 15.19 4.94
C ILE A 58 5.42 14.06 5.80
N GLY A 59 4.75 13.72 6.90
CA GLY A 59 5.11 12.58 7.74
C GLY A 59 6.54 12.65 8.27
N ASP A 60 7.25 11.52 8.23
CA ASP A 60 8.64 11.38 8.68
C ASP A 60 9.70 12.03 7.76
N THR A 61 9.28 12.88 6.80
CA THR A 61 10.19 13.62 5.90
C THR A 61 11.26 14.37 6.68
N PHE A 62 10.90 15.11 7.73
CA PHE A 62 11.86 15.90 8.51
C PHE A 62 12.94 15.03 9.16
N ASN A 63 12.53 13.90 9.74
CA ASN A 63 13.45 12.97 10.41
C ASN A 63 14.45 12.37 9.40
N TYR A 64 13.99 11.97 8.21
CA TYR A 64 14.91 11.45 7.20
C TYR A 64 15.84 12.52 6.61
N LYS A 65 15.38 13.77 6.46
CA LYS A 65 16.27 14.86 6.06
C LYS A 65 17.36 15.08 7.10
N ASP A 66 16.99 15.14 8.38
CA ASP A 66 17.93 15.34 9.48
C ASP A 66 18.96 14.20 9.60
N ILE A 67 18.50 12.95 9.54
CA ILE A 67 19.38 11.77 9.55
C ILE A 67 20.35 11.83 8.36
N TYR A 68 19.86 12.20 7.17
CA TYR A 68 20.68 12.24 5.97
C TYR A 68 21.70 13.38 5.96
N GLU A 69 21.37 14.52 6.56
CA GLU A 69 22.28 15.66 6.69
C GLU A 69 23.38 15.38 7.74
N ARG A 70 23.03 14.77 8.87
CA ARG A 70 23.94 14.57 10.01
C ARG A 70 24.86 13.36 9.93
N ASN A 71 24.58 12.39 9.05
CA ASN A 71 25.31 11.12 9.01
C ASN A 71 26.09 10.94 7.70
N ASP A 72 27.32 10.41 7.81
CA ASP A 72 28.19 10.05 6.68
C ASP A 72 27.97 8.62 6.17
N PHE A 73 27.04 7.87 6.78
CA PHE A 73 26.69 6.48 6.42
C PHE A 73 27.92 5.58 6.23
N THR A 74 28.85 5.60 7.19
CA THR A 74 29.99 4.67 7.24
C THR A 74 29.51 3.22 7.30
N TRP A 75 30.37 2.26 6.92
CA TRP A 75 30.00 0.84 7.03
C TRP A 75 29.69 0.44 8.48
N GLU A 76 30.43 1.01 9.44
CA GLU A 76 30.17 0.82 10.87
C GLU A 76 28.77 1.31 11.26
N TYR A 77 28.39 2.53 10.86
CA TYR A 77 27.05 3.07 11.09
C TYR A 77 25.96 2.21 10.43
N ILE A 78 26.18 1.79 9.17
CA ILE A 78 25.20 0.96 8.46
C ILE A 78 25.00 -0.37 9.19
N PHE A 79 26.08 -1.02 9.64
CA PHE A 79 26.00 -2.30 10.32
C PHE A 79 25.53 -2.20 11.78
N SER A 80 25.56 -1.02 12.40
CA SER A 80 24.90 -0.79 13.70
C SER A 80 23.39 -0.62 13.57
N GLU A 81 22.90 -0.23 12.39
CA GLU A 81 21.48 -0.07 12.09
C GLU A 81 20.82 -1.37 11.59
N LYS A 82 19.51 -1.51 11.73
CA LYS A 82 18.78 -2.75 11.35
C LYS A 82 18.48 -2.86 9.85
N ASP A 83 18.25 -1.73 9.18
CA ASP A 83 17.79 -1.69 7.78
C ASP A 83 18.97 -1.45 6.82
N TYR A 84 19.85 -2.45 6.71
CA TYR A 84 21.14 -2.33 6.00
C TYR A 84 21.00 -1.82 4.56
N ALA A 85 20.02 -2.29 3.78
CA ALA A 85 19.87 -1.85 2.39
C ALA A 85 19.43 -0.39 2.27
N PHE A 86 18.68 0.12 3.26
CA PHE A 86 18.33 1.54 3.29
C PHE A 86 19.53 2.41 3.68
N GLY A 87 20.38 1.95 4.61
CA GLY A 87 21.65 2.60 4.92
C GLY A 87 22.60 2.63 3.72
N ILE A 88 22.72 1.51 2.99
CA ILE A 88 23.50 1.40 1.75
C ILE A 88 22.96 2.35 0.68
N LEU A 89 21.64 2.42 0.51
CA LEU A 89 21.00 3.37 -0.42
C LEU A 89 21.40 4.81 -0.06
N GLN A 90 21.26 5.21 1.21
CA GLN A 90 21.61 6.55 1.66
C GLN A 90 23.09 6.87 1.40
N ARG A 91 24.00 5.94 1.69
CA ARG A 91 25.44 6.08 1.40
C ARG A 91 25.71 6.37 -0.08
N TYR A 92 25.15 5.58 -0.99
CA TYR A 92 25.34 5.80 -2.43
C TYR A 92 24.72 7.11 -2.91
N LEU A 93 23.56 7.49 -2.37
CA LEU A 93 22.96 8.78 -2.70
C LEU A 93 23.81 9.95 -2.17
N LYS A 94 24.43 9.82 -0.99
CA LYS A 94 25.26 10.85 -0.36
C LYS A 94 26.52 11.14 -1.20
N MET A 95 27.05 10.11 -1.87
CA MET A 95 28.12 10.26 -2.86
C MET A 95 27.70 11.05 -4.12
N ILE A 96 26.40 11.17 -4.39
CA ILE A 96 25.86 11.90 -5.54
C ILE A 96 25.48 13.34 -5.14
N SER A 97 24.87 13.52 -3.97
CA SER A 97 24.38 14.81 -3.50
C SER A 97 24.31 14.87 -1.98
N GLU A 98 24.75 15.99 -1.42
CA GLU A 98 24.60 16.30 0.02
C GLU A 98 23.17 16.72 0.38
N ASP A 99 22.38 17.22 -0.59
CA ASP A 99 20.99 17.61 -0.37
C ASP A 99 20.10 16.37 -0.12
N PRO A 100 19.44 16.25 1.05
CA PRO A 100 18.57 15.12 1.38
C PRO A 100 17.33 14.99 0.48
N GLN A 101 17.00 15.99 -0.33
CA GLN A 101 15.94 15.86 -1.33
C GLN A 101 16.19 14.66 -2.25
N ILE A 102 17.44 14.30 -2.53
CA ILE A 102 17.76 13.14 -3.37
C ILE A 102 17.20 11.83 -2.78
N LEU A 103 17.24 11.67 -1.46
CA LEU A 103 16.68 10.49 -0.78
C LEU A 103 15.16 10.43 -0.95
N LEU A 104 14.48 11.55 -0.70
CA LEU A 104 13.02 11.65 -0.83
C LEU A 104 12.57 11.40 -2.27
N PHE A 105 13.32 11.96 -3.23
CA PHE A 105 13.05 11.80 -4.65
C PHE A 105 13.22 10.35 -5.09
N THR A 106 14.36 9.73 -4.81
CA THR A 106 14.64 8.35 -5.21
C THR A 106 13.65 7.37 -4.59
N THR A 107 13.39 7.49 -3.29
CA THR A 107 12.43 6.60 -2.60
C THR A 107 10.98 6.82 -3.07
N GLY A 108 10.58 8.08 -3.28
CA GLY A 108 9.26 8.42 -3.82
C GLY A 108 9.04 7.89 -5.23
N VAL A 109 10.06 7.98 -6.09
CA VAL A 109 10.05 7.44 -7.46
C VAL A 109 9.94 5.92 -7.45
N ILE A 110 10.84 5.22 -6.75
CA ILE A 110 10.85 3.75 -6.73
C ILE A 110 9.51 3.22 -6.18
N THR A 111 9.07 3.73 -5.03
CA THR A 111 7.84 3.27 -4.37
C THR A 111 6.61 3.41 -5.28
N ASN A 112 6.40 4.59 -5.85
CA ASN A 112 5.22 4.85 -6.67
C ASN A 112 5.26 4.10 -8.00
N ILE A 113 6.43 3.98 -8.65
CA ILE A 113 6.55 3.20 -9.88
C ILE A 113 6.23 1.74 -9.63
N LEU A 114 6.78 1.13 -8.57
CA LEU A 114 6.50 -0.27 -8.25
C LEU A 114 5.01 -0.52 -8.00
N ILE A 115 4.34 0.38 -7.25
CA ILE A 115 2.89 0.30 -7.02
C ILE A 115 2.13 0.39 -8.34
N VAL A 116 2.41 1.40 -9.16
CA VAL A 116 1.71 1.64 -10.44
C VAL A 116 1.93 0.47 -11.41
N LEU A 117 3.11 -0.14 -11.46
CA LEU A 117 3.38 -1.31 -12.30
C LEU A 117 2.50 -2.51 -11.92
N VAL A 118 2.31 -2.76 -10.63
CA VAL A 118 1.44 -3.84 -10.15
C VAL A 118 -0.02 -3.49 -10.43
N LEU A 119 -0.46 -2.26 -10.14
CA LEU A 119 -1.83 -1.84 -10.44
C LEU A 119 -2.14 -1.92 -11.93
N PHE A 120 -1.23 -1.48 -12.80
CA PHE A 120 -1.33 -1.59 -14.25
C PHE A 120 -1.57 -3.04 -14.70
N LYS A 121 -0.87 -3.99 -14.06
CA LYS A 121 -0.94 -5.40 -14.43
C LYS A 121 -2.22 -6.08 -13.96
N TYR A 122 -2.73 -5.74 -12.77
CA TYR A 122 -3.80 -6.52 -12.11
C TYR A 122 -5.16 -5.82 -12.02
N SER A 123 -5.24 -4.52 -12.28
CA SER A 123 -6.48 -3.75 -12.10
C SER A 123 -7.35 -3.77 -13.36
N ARG A 124 -8.65 -4.03 -13.20
CA ARG A 124 -9.60 -4.05 -14.32
C ARG A 124 -10.00 -2.64 -14.79
N MET A 125 -10.05 -1.71 -13.85
CA MET A 125 -10.38 -0.29 -14.02
C MET A 125 -9.25 0.52 -13.37
N ILE A 126 -8.14 0.69 -14.11
CA ILE A 126 -6.89 1.24 -13.58
C ILE A 126 -7.06 2.64 -13.00
N GLU A 127 -7.92 3.47 -13.59
CA GLU A 127 -8.23 4.81 -13.10
C GLU A 127 -8.91 4.78 -11.73
N VAL A 128 -9.73 3.77 -11.44
CA VAL A 128 -10.33 3.60 -10.10
C VAL A 128 -9.25 3.21 -9.09
N SER A 129 -8.34 2.31 -9.44
CA SER A 129 -7.24 1.92 -8.54
C SER A 129 -6.31 3.09 -8.25
N LEU A 130 -5.96 3.90 -9.27
CA LEU A 130 -5.12 5.09 -9.09
C LEU A 130 -5.85 6.20 -8.33
N PHE A 131 -7.15 6.41 -8.61
CA PHE A 131 -7.98 7.34 -7.86
C PHE A 131 -8.00 6.95 -6.38
N VAL A 132 -8.32 5.69 -6.08
CA VAL A 132 -8.42 5.17 -4.71
C VAL A 132 -7.07 5.06 -4.03
N TYR A 133 -5.97 4.89 -4.77
CA TYR A 133 -4.63 5.00 -4.20
C TYR A 133 -4.41 6.38 -3.56
N ILE A 134 -4.86 7.45 -4.22
CA ILE A 134 -4.80 8.82 -3.71
C ILE A 134 -5.88 9.03 -2.63
N THR A 135 -7.14 8.81 -2.98
CA THR A 135 -8.29 9.19 -2.14
C THR A 135 -8.52 8.26 -0.95
N GLY A 136 -8.03 7.02 -1.01
CA GLY A 136 -8.02 6.09 0.11
C GLY A 136 -6.86 6.34 1.09
N GLY A 137 -6.06 7.39 0.88
CA GLY A 137 -5.01 7.83 1.79
C GLY A 137 -3.66 7.12 1.63
N PHE A 138 -3.59 6.00 0.89
CA PHE A 138 -2.35 5.22 0.78
C PHE A 138 -1.23 5.97 0.03
N TYR A 139 -1.56 6.90 -0.88
CA TYR A 139 -0.58 7.77 -1.50
C TYR A 139 0.05 8.74 -0.50
N LEU A 140 -0.75 9.34 0.40
CA LEU A 140 -0.21 10.15 1.51
C LEU A 140 0.64 9.30 2.44
N VAL A 141 0.17 8.08 2.77
CA VAL A 141 0.95 7.14 3.55
C VAL A 141 2.24 6.76 2.82
N SER A 142 2.30 6.65 1.49
CA SER A 142 3.57 6.37 0.79
C SER A 142 4.68 7.40 1.09
N MET A 143 4.28 8.63 1.47
CA MET A 143 5.17 9.72 1.86
C MET A 143 5.51 9.74 3.35
N ASN A 144 4.89 8.87 4.14
CA ASN A 144 5.04 8.71 5.59
C ASN A 144 5.40 7.26 5.94
N GLY A 145 6.54 7.01 6.60
CA GLY A 145 7.04 5.65 6.78
C GLY A 145 7.78 5.18 5.53
N ILE A 146 8.64 6.04 4.96
CA ILE A 146 9.30 5.86 3.65
C ILE A 146 9.94 4.47 3.49
N ARG A 147 10.67 4.00 4.50
CA ARG A 147 11.29 2.66 4.51
C ARG A 147 10.27 1.53 4.37
N GLN A 148 9.21 1.62 5.16
CA GLN A 148 8.18 0.59 5.23
C GLN A 148 7.31 0.55 3.97
N THR A 149 6.94 1.72 3.44
CA THR A 149 6.13 1.80 2.22
C THR A 149 6.93 1.38 1.00
N LEU A 150 8.24 1.66 0.95
CA LEU A 150 9.15 1.10 -0.05
C LEU A 150 9.20 -0.44 0.04
N ALA A 151 9.38 -1.01 1.23
CA ALA A 151 9.34 -2.46 1.43
C ALA A 151 7.98 -3.05 1.04
N ALA A 152 6.87 -2.39 1.34
CA ALA A 152 5.53 -2.81 0.94
C ALA A 152 5.34 -2.77 -0.59
N ALA A 153 5.87 -1.74 -1.26
CA ALA A 153 5.84 -1.64 -2.72
C ALA A 153 6.68 -2.74 -3.40
N ILE A 154 7.87 -3.05 -2.87
CA ILE A 154 8.70 -4.19 -3.30
C ILE A 154 7.90 -5.50 -3.11
N MET A 155 7.32 -5.70 -1.93
CA MET A 155 6.49 -6.88 -1.64
C MET A 155 5.29 -7.00 -2.57
N PHE A 156 4.67 -5.89 -2.96
CA PHE A 156 3.53 -5.89 -3.86
C PHE A 156 3.89 -6.44 -5.25
N THR A 157 5.15 -6.29 -5.70
CA THR A 157 5.63 -6.93 -6.94
C THR A 157 5.62 -8.45 -6.88
N ALA A 158 5.70 -9.04 -5.68
CA ALA A 158 5.64 -10.48 -5.46
C ALA A 158 4.23 -11.08 -5.66
N THR A 159 3.21 -10.24 -5.93
CA THR A 159 1.83 -10.67 -6.22
C THR A 159 1.76 -11.77 -7.29
N LYS A 160 2.62 -11.71 -8.31
CA LYS A 160 2.71 -12.77 -9.33
C LYS A 160 3.00 -14.13 -8.70
N PHE A 161 3.99 -14.20 -7.82
CA PHE A 161 4.42 -15.46 -7.19
C PHE A 161 3.46 -15.95 -6.11
N LEU A 162 2.73 -15.03 -5.46
CA LEU A 162 1.61 -15.39 -4.59
C LEU A 162 0.50 -16.10 -5.36
N ILE A 163 0.09 -15.54 -6.51
CA ILE A 163 -0.96 -16.11 -7.35
C ILE A 163 -0.51 -17.43 -7.99
N GLU A 164 0.71 -17.47 -8.51
CA GLU A 164 1.28 -18.67 -9.16
C GLU A 164 1.73 -19.76 -8.17
N ARG A 165 1.60 -19.52 -6.84
CA ARG A 165 2.06 -20.43 -5.78
C ARG A 165 3.53 -20.84 -5.95
N LYS A 166 4.40 -19.87 -6.23
CA LYS A 166 5.86 -20.06 -6.34
C LYS A 166 6.57 -19.51 -5.11
N PHE A 167 6.83 -20.37 -4.13
CA PHE A 167 7.38 -19.97 -2.84
C PHE A 167 8.80 -19.39 -2.93
N ILE A 168 9.72 -20.03 -3.68
CA ILE A 168 11.12 -19.59 -3.75
C ILE A 168 11.26 -18.15 -4.25
N PRO A 169 10.76 -17.76 -5.44
CA PRO A 169 10.88 -16.38 -5.90
C PRO A 169 10.11 -15.38 -5.02
N TYR A 170 9.01 -15.83 -4.39
CA TYR A 170 8.31 -15.02 -3.39
C TYR A 170 9.20 -14.75 -2.17
N ALA A 171 9.79 -15.78 -1.58
CA ALA A 171 10.63 -15.70 -0.39
C ALA A 171 11.88 -14.83 -0.64
N LEU A 172 12.48 -14.91 -1.84
CA LEU A 172 13.60 -14.05 -2.22
C LEU A 172 13.20 -12.56 -2.22
N ILE A 173 12.00 -12.22 -2.71
CA ILE A 173 11.51 -10.84 -2.64
C ILE A 173 11.23 -10.42 -1.20
N VAL A 174 10.71 -11.32 -0.36
CA VAL A 174 10.50 -11.04 1.08
C VAL A 174 11.80 -10.72 1.80
N VAL A 175 12.83 -11.55 1.60
CA VAL A 175 14.15 -11.34 2.21
C VAL A 175 14.76 -10.03 1.70
N PHE A 176 14.68 -9.76 0.39
CA PHE A 176 15.15 -8.51 -0.17
C PHE A 176 14.42 -7.28 0.40
N ALA A 177 13.09 -7.32 0.49
CA ALA A 177 12.30 -6.26 1.11
C ALA A 177 12.63 -6.08 2.60
N SER A 178 12.97 -7.16 3.31
CA SER A 178 13.33 -7.08 4.73
C SER A 178 14.63 -6.33 5.02
N PHE A 179 15.52 -6.19 4.02
CA PHE A 179 16.71 -5.36 4.17
C PHE A 179 16.41 -3.85 4.13
N PHE A 180 15.25 -3.46 3.58
CA PHE A 180 14.76 -2.07 3.63
C PHE A 180 13.90 -1.83 4.88
N HIS A 181 13.15 -2.85 5.29
CA HIS A 181 12.38 -2.79 6.53
C HIS A 181 12.08 -4.20 7.05
N GLN A 182 12.64 -4.53 8.22
CA GLN A 182 12.61 -5.89 8.79
C GLN A 182 11.20 -6.50 8.91
N SER A 183 10.15 -5.68 9.15
CA SER A 183 8.79 -6.18 9.31
C SER A 183 8.22 -6.87 8.05
N ALA A 184 8.85 -6.72 6.88
CA ALA A 184 8.49 -7.45 5.67
C ALA A 184 8.58 -8.98 5.84
N LEU A 185 9.40 -9.49 6.77
CA LEU A 185 9.51 -10.93 7.06
C LEU A 185 8.18 -11.56 7.49
N VAL A 186 7.23 -10.78 8.02
CA VAL A 186 5.87 -11.24 8.33
C VAL A 186 5.19 -11.86 7.11
N MET A 187 5.61 -11.47 5.90
CA MET A 187 5.04 -11.95 4.65
C MET A 187 5.42 -13.41 4.33
N LEU A 188 6.46 -13.99 4.95
CA LEU A 188 6.82 -15.40 4.76
C LEU A 188 5.69 -16.37 5.15
N PRO A 189 5.18 -16.37 6.40
CA PRO A 189 4.06 -17.25 6.78
C PRO A 189 2.76 -16.92 6.04
N ILE A 190 2.54 -15.65 5.67
CA ILE A 190 1.35 -15.21 4.93
C ILE A 190 1.19 -15.95 3.59
N TYR A 191 2.29 -16.33 2.94
CA TYR A 191 2.25 -17.12 1.71
C TYR A 191 1.39 -18.38 1.83
N PHE A 192 1.51 -19.11 2.94
CA PHE A 192 0.81 -20.38 3.16
C PHE A 192 -0.67 -20.16 3.48
N ILE A 193 -0.98 -19.02 4.09
CA ILE A 193 -2.33 -18.60 4.46
C ILE A 193 -3.14 -18.18 3.22
N VAL A 194 -2.61 -17.26 2.42
CA VAL A 194 -3.41 -16.57 1.38
C VAL A 194 -3.66 -17.41 0.14
N GLY A 195 -3.02 -18.57 0.02
CA GLY A 195 -3.29 -19.54 -1.04
C GLY A 195 -4.56 -20.35 -0.86
N ALA A 196 -5.15 -20.32 0.34
CA ALA A 196 -6.41 -21.00 0.59
C ALA A 196 -7.56 -20.37 -0.19
N ARG A 197 -8.62 -21.15 -0.45
CA ARG A 197 -9.85 -20.61 -1.05
C ARG A 197 -10.40 -19.49 -0.17
N ALA A 198 -10.76 -18.35 -0.75
CA ALA A 198 -11.34 -17.25 0.01
C ALA A 198 -12.66 -17.69 0.64
N TRP A 199 -12.87 -17.26 1.89
CA TRP A 199 -14.02 -17.63 2.73
C TRP A 199 -14.11 -19.12 3.09
N SER A 200 -12.98 -19.83 3.03
CA SER A 200 -12.88 -21.20 3.55
C SER A 200 -12.81 -21.22 5.07
N LYS A 201 -12.98 -22.41 5.68
CA LYS A 201 -12.81 -22.61 7.13
C LYS A 201 -11.45 -22.11 7.63
N ALA A 202 -10.41 -22.22 6.81
CA ALA A 202 -9.07 -21.72 7.12
C ALA A 202 -9.05 -20.18 7.21
N THR A 203 -9.66 -19.47 6.25
CA THR A 203 -9.76 -18.00 6.30
C THR A 203 -10.64 -17.53 7.44
N VAL A 204 -11.72 -18.23 7.74
CA VAL A 204 -12.56 -17.96 8.92
C VAL A 204 -11.76 -18.17 10.21
N GLY A 205 -10.99 -19.25 10.31
CA GLY A 205 -10.10 -19.50 11.45
C GLY A 205 -9.08 -18.39 11.66
N LEU A 206 -8.49 -17.85 10.58
CA LEU A 206 -7.57 -16.70 10.65
C LEU A 206 -8.25 -15.43 11.16
N ILE A 207 -9.47 -15.14 10.68
CA ILE A 207 -10.26 -14.02 11.21
C ILE A 207 -10.54 -14.22 12.70
N LEU A 208 -10.93 -15.43 13.11
CA LEU A 208 -11.22 -15.74 14.52
C LEU A 208 -9.97 -15.59 15.40
N ILE A 209 -8.81 -16.08 14.95
CA ILE A 209 -7.53 -15.88 15.65
C ILE A 209 -7.24 -14.39 15.79
N ALA A 210 -7.44 -13.61 14.73
CA ALA A 210 -7.20 -12.18 14.80
C ALA A 210 -8.17 -11.47 15.75
N ILE A 211 -9.45 -11.88 15.78
CA ILE A 211 -10.43 -11.38 16.76
C ILE A 211 -9.97 -11.72 18.19
N VAL A 212 -9.48 -12.93 18.44
CA VAL A 212 -8.95 -13.33 19.75
C VAL A 212 -7.73 -12.47 20.12
N ILE A 213 -6.83 -12.19 19.19
CA ILE A 213 -5.69 -11.28 19.41
C ILE A 213 -6.17 -9.87 19.77
N VAL A 214 -7.21 -9.35 19.10
CA VAL A 214 -7.81 -8.05 19.41
C VAL A 214 -8.46 -8.04 20.80
N LEU A 215 -9.21 -9.09 21.14
CA LEU A 215 -9.91 -9.18 22.43
C LEU A 215 -8.94 -9.41 23.60
N GLY A 216 -7.83 -10.11 23.35
CA GLY A 216 -6.75 -10.35 24.31
C GLY A 216 -5.58 -9.38 24.15
N PHE A 217 -5.80 -8.20 23.58
CA PHE A 217 -4.74 -7.28 23.18
C PHE A 217 -3.77 -6.93 24.32
N GLU A 218 -4.28 -6.69 25.54
CA GLU A 218 -3.43 -6.39 26.71
C GLU A 218 -2.53 -7.57 27.11
N GLN A 219 -3.05 -8.80 27.07
CA GLN A 219 -2.29 -10.01 27.38
C GLN A 219 -1.34 -10.39 26.22
N PHE A 220 -1.77 -10.15 24.98
CA PHE A 220 -0.95 -10.37 23.80
C PHE A 220 0.22 -9.40 23.73
N THR A 221 -0.01 -8.11 23.97
CA THR A 221 1.04 -7.10 23.97
C THR A 221 2.04 -7.32 25.10
N SER A 222 1.61 -7.74 26.29
CA SER A 222 2.55 -8.06 27.38
C SER A 222 3.45 -9.26 27.04
N VAL A 223 2.88 -10.32 26.45
CA VAL A 223 3.64 -11.48 25.97
C VAL A 223 4.55 -11.10 24.79
N LEU A 224 4.01 -10.36 23.82
CA LEU A 224 4.74 -9.89 22.64
C LEU A 224 5.91 -9.01 23.06
N PHE A 225 5.72 -7.98 23.87
CA PHE A 225 6.81 -7.12 24.32
C PHE A 225 7.84 -7.89 25.16
N SER A 226 7.42 -8.82 26.03
CA SER A 226 8.36 -9.68 26.76
C SER A 226 9.21 -10.58 25.85
N ALA A 227 8.68 -10.97 24.67
CA ALA A 227 9.38 -11.79 23.71
C ALA A 227 10.28 -10.99 22.75
N ILE A 228 10.11 -9.66 22.70
CA ILE A 228 10.84 -8.78 21.79
C ILE A 228 11.53 -7.58 22.49
N ASP A 229 11.77 -7.69 23.81
CA ASP A 229 12.34 -6.65 24.68
C ASP A 229 13.68 -6.08 24.17
N ASP A 230 14.43 -6.82 23.32
CA ASP A 230 15.66 -6.37 22.65
C ASP A 230 15.44 -5.76 21.24
N THR A 231 14.23 -5.30 20.91
CA THR A 231 13.95 -4.67 19.61
C THR A 231 13.52 -3.22 19.69
N GLN A 232 13.53 -2.54 18.52
CA GLN A 232 13.08 -1.15 18.37
C GLN A 232 11.61 -0.95 18.74
N TYR A 233 10.88 -2.03 19.04
CA TYR A 233 9.50 -1.99 19.52
C TYR A 233 9.39 -1.77 21.03
N ALA A 234 10.46 -1.99 21.80
CA ALA A 234 10.52 -1.76 23.23
C ALA A 234 10.36 -0.27 23.58
N ASP A 235 10.97 0.62 22.81
CA ASP A 235 10.86 2.08 22.97
C ASP A 235 9.43 2.60 22.74
N TYR A 236 8.57 1.83 22.07
CA TYR A 236 7.17 2.19 21.83
C TYR A 236 6.20 1.67 22.88
N LYS A 237 6.67 0.92 23.89
CA LYS A 237 5.83 0.35 24.96
C LYS A 237 5.07 1.43 25.74
N ASP A 238 5.70 2.60 25.93
CA ASP A 238 5.12 3.73 26.66
C ASP A 238 4.55 4.83 25.73
N PHE A 239 4.59 4.63 24.41
CA PHE A 239 4.19 5.64 23.41
C PHE A 239 2.78 5.38 22.86
N ASN A 240 1.78 6.02 23.49
CA ASN A 240 0.37 5.86 23.14
C ASN A 240 -0.17 7.00 22.25
N GLU A 241 -0.01 6.87 20.93
CA GLU A 241 -0.66 7.76 19.94
C GLU A 241 -2.10 7.32 19.57
N GLY A 242 -2.70 6.41 20.34
CA GLY A 242 -4.01 5.83 20.01
C GLY A 242 -3.97 4.86 18.83
N GLY A 243 -5.13 4.63 18.23
CA GLY A 243 -5.32 3.68 17.13
C GLY A 243 -5.81 4.32 15.83
N ALA A 244 -5.82 3.53 14.76
CA ALA A 244 -6.32 3.94 13.47
C ALA A 244 -7.78 4.39 13.54
N ASN A 245 -8.12 5.40 12.75
CA ASN A 245 -9.48 5.93 12.65
C ASN A 245 -10.46 4.83 12.18
N VAL A 246 -11.53 4.60 12.94
CA VAL A 246 -12.59 3.62 12.62
C VAL A 246 -13.21 3.87 11.25
N LEU A 247 -13.22 5.11 10.76
CA LEU A 247 -13.68 5.44 9.41
C LEU A 247 -12.87 4.71 8.32
N ARG A 248 -11.56 4.46 8.54
CA ARG A 248 -10.74 3.66 7.62
C ARG A 248 -11.26 2.23 7.50
N VAL A 249 -11.67 1.64 8.62
CA VAL A 249 -12.30 0.30 8.65
C VAL A 249 -13.62 0.32 7.87
N ALA A 250 -14.46 1.33 8.10
CA ALA A 250 -15.74 1.48 7.42
C ALA A 250 -15.58 1.65 5.89
N VAL A 251 -14.51 2.31 5.44
CA VAL A 251 -14.19 2.46 4.01
C VAL A 251 -13.55 1.20 3.41
N ALA A 252 -12.81 0.43 4.21
CA ALA A 252 -12.18 -0.82 3.76
C ALA A 252 -13.15 -2.00 3.59
N LEU A 253 -14.29 -1.96 4.29
CA LEU A 253 -15.25 -3.06 4.36
C LEU A 253 -16.11 -3.29 3.09
N PRO A 254 -16.68 -2.27 2.42
CA PRO A 254 -17.59 -2.45 1.29
C PRO A 254 -17.04 -3.29 0.12
N PRO A 255 -15.78 -3.14 -0.33
CA PRO A 255 -15.21 -3.97 -1.40
C PRO A 255 -15.22 -5.46 -1.05
N LEU A 256 -14.97 -5.81 0.22
CA LEU A 256 -14.97 -7.18 0.71
C LEU A 256 -16.40 -7.75 0.79
N ILE A 257 -17.38 -6.96 1.22
CA ILE A 257 -18.80 -7.36 1.21
C ILE A 257 -19.23 -7.68 -0.23
N ILE A 258 -18.92 -6.80 -1.18
CA ILE A 258 -19.24 -7.02 -2.60
C ILE A 258 -18.55 -8.28 -3.12
N ALA A 259 -17.28 -8.47 -2.80
CA ALA A 259 -16.52 -9.66 -3.19
C ALA A 259 -17.09 -10.96 -2.60
N TYR A 260 -17.63 -10.92 -1.38
CA TYR A 260 -18.29 -12.07 -0.74
C TYR A 260 -19.62 -12.42 -1.43
N LEU A 261 -20.47 -11.42 -1.65
CA LEU A 261 -21.78 -11.59 -2.30
C LEU A 261 -21.63 -12.12 -3.74
N ALA A 262 -20.64 -11.61 -4.48
CA ALA A 262 -20.37 -11.97 -5.87
C ALA A 262 -19.21 -12.97 -6.05
N ARG A 263 -18.82 -13.72 -4.99
CA ARG A 263 -17.63 -14.61 -4.98
C ARG A 263 -17.59 -15.63 -6.12
N GLY A 264 -18.74 -16.16 -6.53
CA GLY A 264 -18.83 -17.11 -7.65
C GLY A 264 -18.45 -16.46 -8.98
N LYS A 265 -19.01 -15.28 -9.25
CA LYS A 265 -18.71 -14.50 -10.46
C LYS A 265 -17.25 -14.03 -10.45
N LEU A 266 -16.78 -13.52 -9.31
CA LEU A 266 -15.42 -12.98 -9.17
C LEU A 266 -14.34 -14.02 -9.50
N ARG A 267 -14.53 -15.27 -9.06
CA ARG A 267 -13.62 -16.38 -9.38
C ARG A 267 -13.51 -16.68 -10.87
N ASN A 268 -14.60 -16.50 -11.61
CA ASN A 268 -14.62 -16.79 -13.04
C ASN A 268 -13.99 -15.66 -13.87
N VAL A 269 -14.03 -14.42 -13.38
CA VAL A 269 -13.58 -13.24 -14.16
C VAL A 269 -12.18 -12.76 -13.78
N MET A 270 -11.71 -13.07 -12.57
CA MET A 270 -10.46 -12.55 -12.03
C MET A 270 -9.51 -13.69 -11.64
N TYR A 271 -8.43 -13.82 -12.40
CA TYR A 271 -7.34 -14.74 -12.11
C TYR A 271 -6.66 -14.39 -10.78
N GLY A 272 -6.47 -15.38 -9.91
CA GLY A 272 -5.89 -15.16 -8.59
C GLY A 272 -6.79 -14.43 -7.59
N SER A 273 -8.11 -14.34 -7.86
CA SER A 273 -9.07 -13.63 -7.00
C SER A 273 -9.03 -14.09 -5.54
N ASP A 274 -8.93 -15.39 -5.24
CA ASP A 274 -8.87 -15.88 -3.86
C ASP A 274 -7.67 -15.28 -3.09
N VAL A 275 -6.50 -15.19 -3.72
CA VAL A 275 -5.29 -14.58 -3.11
C VAL A 275 -5.51 -13.09 -2.84
N ILE A 276 -6.04 -12.34 -3.81
CA ILE A 276 -6.28 -10.90 -3.66
C ILE A 276 -7.32 -10.62 -2.58
N ILE A 277 -8.40 -11.42 -2.52
CA ILE A 277 -9.42 -11.33 -1.46
C ILE A 277 -8.79 -11.63 -0.11
N ASN A 278 -8.01 -12.70 0.02
CA ASN A 278 -7.37 -13.07 1.28
C ASN A 278 -6.39 -11.99 1.78
N MET A 279 -5.58 -11.43 0.88
CA MET A 279 -4.71 -10.29 1.21
C MET A 279 -5.52 -9.08 1.67
N THR A 280 -6.60 -8.74 0.97
CA THR A 280 -7.48 -7.62 1.35
C THR A 280 -8.18 -7.87 2.69
N LEU A 281 -8.60 -9.10 2.95
CA LEU A 281 -9.22 -9.53 4.21
C LEU A 281 -8.23 -9.42 5.38
N LEU A 282 -6.98 -9.85 5.20
CA LEU A 282 -5.92 -9.65 6.18
C LEU A 282 -5.65 -8.16 6.43
N GLY A 283 -5.68 -7.34 5.38
CA GLY A 283 -5.59 -5.88 5.50
C GLY A 283 -6.70 -5.30 6.38
N LEU A 284 -7.95 -5.70 6.14
CA LEU A 284 -9.09 -5.30 6.99
C LEU A 284 -8.89 -5.76 8.43
N VAL A 285 -8.44 -6.99 8.64
CA VAL A 285 -8.16 -7.54 9.98
C VAL A 285 -7.10 -6.71 10.71
N PHE A 286 -5.95 -6.45 10.09
CA PHE A 286 -4.92 -5.60 10.67
C PHE A 286 -5.40 -4.17 10.91
N LEU A 287 -6.26 -3.66 10.03
CA LEU A 287 -6.85 -2.34 10.20
C LEU A 287 -7.80 -2.28 11.40
N ILE A 288 -8.61 -3.32 11.63
CA ILE A 288 -9.46 -3.44 12.82
C ILE A 288 -8.59 -3.51 14.07
N VAL A 289 -7.55 -4.37 14.09
CA VAL A 289 -6.62 -4.47 15.23
C VAL A 289 -5.93 -3.12 15.48
N SER A 290 -5.62 -2.40 14.40
CA SER A 290 -4.94 -1.10 14.50
C SER A 290 -5.78 0.00 15.13
N THR A 291 -7.11 -0.16 15.22
CA THR A 291 -7.96 0.75 16.01
C THR A 291 -7.63 0.74 17.49
N GLN A 292 -6.97 -0.32 17.98
CA GLN A 292 -6.49 -0.43 19.37
C GLN A 292 -5.06 0.08 19.53
N SER A 293 -4.22 -0.05 18.50
CA SER A 293 -2.86 0.48 18.51
C SER A 293 -2.30 0.73 17.11
N TRP A 294 -1.74 1.93 16.93
CA TRP A 294 -1.11 2.38 15.70
C TRP A 294 0.01 1.43 15.19
N ILE A 295 0.64 0.63 16.06
CA ILE A 295 1.67 -0.34 15.65
C ILE A 295 1.15 -1.37 14.65
N PHE A 296 -0.12 -1.76 14.75
CA PHE A 296 -0.75 -2.69 13.81
C PHE A 296 -1.10 -2.03 12.47
N ALA A 297 -1.24 -0.69 12.45
CA ALA A 297 -1.47 0.04 11.20
C ALA A 297 -0.28 -0.12 10.25
N ARG A 298 0.94 -0.22 10.80
CA ARG A 298 2.18 -0.49 10.03
C ARG A 298 2.13 -1.83 9.30
N PHE A 299 1.61 -2.88 9.94
CA PHE A 299 1.43 -4.19 9.28
C PHE A 299 0.39 -4.13 8.16
N SER A 300 -0.68 -3.35 8.31
CA SER A 300 -1.73 -3.23 7.29
C SER A 300 -1.20 -2.71 5.94
N LEU A 301 -0.04 -2.02 5.92
CA LEU A 301 0.53 -1.42 4.72
C LEU A 301 0.86 -2.45 3.63
N TYR A 302 1.30 -3.64 4.02
CA TYR A 302 1.59 -4.74 3.09
C TYR A 302 0.34 -5.29 2.40
N PHE A 303 -0.84 -5.07 2.97
CA PHE A 303 -2.10 -5.69 2.56
C PHE A 303 -3.05 -4.69 1.89
N ASN A 304 -3.05 -3.42 2.30
CA ASN A 304 -3.99 -2.40 1.80
C ASN A 304 -3.85 -2.15 0.28
N LEU A 305 -2.66 -2.37 -0.29
CA LEU A 305 -2.42 -2.30 -1.74
C LEU A 305 -3.32 -3.26 -2.54
N TYR A 306 -3.70 -4.40 -1.97
CA TYR A 306 -4.56 -5.39 -2.62
C TYR A 306 -6.02 -4.94 -2.72
N GLN A 307 -6.46 -4.07 -1.81
CA GLN A 307 -7.79 -3.46 -1.87
C GLN A 307 -7.95 -2.60 -3.13
N LEU A 308 -6.87 -1.92 -3.56
CA LEU A 308 -6.85 -1.09 -4.77
C LEU A 308 -7.14 -1.94 -6.02
N ILE A 309 -6.61 -3.17 -6.05
CA ILE A 309 -6.90 -4.14 -7.12
C ILE A 309 -8.36 -4.59 -7.00
N LEU A 310 -8.77 -5.08 -5.83
CA LEU A 310 -10.09 -5.68 -5.61
C LEU A 310 -11.22 -4.72 -5.98
N LEU A 311 -11.12 -3.45 -5.58
CA LEU A 311 -12.15 -2.45 -5.84
C LEU A 311 -12.35 -2.18 -7.33
N SER A 312 -11.27 -2.20 -8.13
CA SER A 312 -11.37 -2.05 -9.60
C SER A 312 -12.17 -3.17 -10.26
N TRP A 313 -12.14 -4.37 -9.68
CA TRP A 313 -12.91 -5.53 -10.14
C TRP A 313 -14.33 -5.53 -9.59
N ALA A 314 -14.52 -5.08 -8.35
CA ALA A 314 -15.81 -5.08 -7.65
C ALA A 314 -16.91 -4.38 -8.46
N ILE A 315 -16.59 -3.29 -9.15
CA ILE A 315 -17.55 -2.54 -10.01
C ILE A 315 -18.06 -3.43 -11.14
N THR A 316 -17.22 -4.27 -11.75
CA THR A 316 -17.60 -5.14 -12.88
C THR A 316 -18.49 -6.33 -12.46
N LEU A 317 -18.63 -6.57 -11.14
CA LEU A 317 -19.45 -7.65 -10.62
C LEU A 317 -20.95 -7.31 -10.71
N PHE A 318 -21.30 -6.02 -10.73
CA PHE A 318 -22.68 -5.56 -10.89
C PHE A 318 -23.21 -5.76 -12.32
N ARG A 319 -24.54 -5.68 -12.48
CA ARG A 319 -25.20 -5.73 -13.79
C ARG A 319 -24.77 -4.53 -14.63
N PRO A 320 -24.58 -4.65 -15.96
CA PRO A 320 -24.08 -3.56 -16.81
C PRO A 320 -24.81 -2.22 -16.63
N LYS A 321 -26.13 -2.26 -16.43
CA LYS A 321 -26.95 -1.07 -16.15
C LYS A 321 -26.63 -0.35 -14.83
N ASP A 322 -26.20 -1.11 -13.81
CA ASP A 322 -25.93 -0.61 -12.46
C ASP A 322 -24.44 -0.22 -12.28
N GLN A 323 -23.53 -0.72 -13.15
CA GLN A 323 -22.09 -0.46 -13.04
C GLN A 323 -21.75 1.04 -13.06
N LYS A 324 -22.46 1.83 -13.86
CA LYS A 324 -22.26 3.30 -13.90
C LYS A 324 -22.57 3.94 -12.56
N LEU A 325 -23.68 3.56 -11.93
CA LEU A 325 -24.08 4.08 -10.62
C LEU A 325 -23.04 3.71 -9.56
N ILE A 326 -22.61 2.44 -9.52
CA ILE A 326 -21.61 1.98 -8.56
C ILE A 326 -20.26 2.66 -8.78
N TYR A 327 -19.85 2.86 -10.04
CA TYR A 327 -18.63 3.60 -10.37
C TYR A 327 -18.67 5.03 -9.79
N PHE A 328 -19.75 5.77 -10.04
CA PHE A 328 -19.90 7.12 -9.48
C PHE A 328 -19.98 7.11 -7.95
N ALA A 329 -20.69 6.14 -7.35
CA ALA A 329 -20.75 6.00 -5.90
C ALA A 329 -19.36 5.77 -5.28
N VAL A 330 -18.52 4.93 -5.89
CA VAL A 330 -17.14 4.72 -5.45
C VAL A 330 -16.35 6.03 -5.51
N LEU A 331 -16.41 6.76 -6.64
CA LEU A 331 -15.69 8.02 -6.78
C LEU A 331 -16.14 9.06 -5.74
N CYS A 332 -17.46 9.23 -5.57
CA CYS A 332 -18.02 10.19 -4.60
C CYS A 332 -17.67 9.82 -3.16
N CYS A 333 -17.88 8.57 -2.74
CA CYS A 333 -17.59 8.15 -1.36
C CYS A 333 -16.11 8.29 -1.01
N TYR A 334 -15.21 7.88 -1.91
CA TYR A 334 -13.78 8.03 -1.67
C TYR A 334 -13.32 9.49 -1.75
N LEU A 335 -13.93 10.33 -2.59
CA LEU A 335 -13.63 11.77 -2.61
C LEU A 335 -14.05 12.47 -1.32
N LEU A 336 -15.24 12.15 -0.80
CA LEU A 336 -15.73 12.66 0.48
C LEU A 336 -14.84 12.19 1.65
N TYR A 337 -14.48 10.91 1.65
CA TYR A 337 -13.53 10.36 2.63
C TYR A 337 -12.17 11.07 2.55
N TYR A 338 -11.64 11.26 1.33
CA TYR A 338 -10.37 11.95 1.11
C TYR A 338 -10.38 13.38 1.63
N TYR A 339 -11.45 14.13 1.33
CA TYR A 339 -11.66 15.49 1.85
C TYR A 339 -11.72 15.49 3.38
N TYR A 340 -12.54 14.62 3.98
CA TYR A 340 -12.66 14.53 5.43
C TYR A 340 -11.32 14.21 6.09
N GLU A 341 -10.61 13.19 5.60
CA GLU A 341 -9.35 12.77 6.19
C GLU A 341 -8.25 13.84 6.01
N ASN A 342 -8.06 14.36 4.80
CA ASN A 342 -6.90 15.19 4.49
C ASN A 342 -7.12 16.67 4.80
N VAL A 343 -8.35 17.17 4.67
CA VAL A 343 -8.67 18.59 4.90
C VAL A 343 -9.21 18.80 6.31
N VAL A 344 -10.18 18.00 6.73
CA VAL A 344 -10.87 18.23 8.02
C VAL A 344 -10.10 17.62 9.19
N SER A 345 -9.63 16.38 9.05
CA SER A 345 -9.02 15.64 10.16
C SER A 345 -7.53 15.92 10.33
N LEU A 346 -6.76 15.96 9.23
CA LEU A 346 -5.30 16.06 9.27
C LEU A 346 -4.77 17.45 8.88
N ASP A 347 -5.62 18.31 8.30
CA ASP A 347 -5.25 19.64 7.77
C ASP A 347 -3.93 19.62 6.96
N ILE A 348 -3.85 18.69 6.01
CA ILE A 348 -2.62 18.43 5.28
C ILE A 348 -2.28 19.61 4.37
N LEU A 349 -1.14 20.22 4.66
CA LEU A 349 -0.48 21.17 3.78
C LEU A 349 0.65 20.47 3.03
N TYR A 350 0.68 20.57 1.71
CA TYR A 350 1.82 20.13 0.91
C TYR A 350 2.78 21.31 0.74
N LYS A 351 4.07 21.08 0.97
CA LYS A 351 5.15 22.04 0.70
C LYS A 351 6.22 21.38 -0.15
N SER A 352 6.83 22.18 -1.02
CA SER A 352 7.97 21.79 -1.86
C SER A 352 8.81 23.02 -2.16
N ASN A 353 10.11 22.83 -2.30
CA ASN A 353 11.02 23.88 -2.77
C ASN A 353 10.98 24.02 -4.31
N TYR A 354 10.30 23.12 -5.02
CA TYR A 354 10.32 23.00 -6.48
C TYR A 354 8.94 23.19 -7.13
N ILE A 355 7.86 22.94 -6.38
CA ILE A 355 6.48 23.10 -6.84
C ILE A 355 5.87 24.31 -6.12
N PRO A 356 5.65 25.44 -6.81
CA PRO A 356 5.21 26.69 -6.17
C PRO A 356 3.69 26.69 -5.98
N PHE A 357 3.19 26.09 -4.89
CA PHE A 357 1.77 26.12 -4.50
C PHE A 357 1.55 25.87 -3.01
#